data_AF-A0A3A9CBI7-F1
#
_entry.id   AF-A0A3A9CBI7-F1
#
_cell.length_a   1.000
_cell.length_b   1.000
_cell.length_c   1.000
_cell.angle_alpha   90.00
_cell.angle_beta   90.00
_cell.angle_gamma   90.00
#
_symmetry.space_group_name_H-M   'P 1'
#
loop_
_entity.id
_entity.type
_entity.pdbx_description
1 polymer ?
#
loop_
_entity_poly.entity_id
_entity_poly.type
_entity_poly.pdbx_seq_one_letter_code
_entity_poly.pdbx_strand_id
1 'polypeptide(L)'
;MIRFRQRIKELCGNKKLLFICGLNILLVLAVLCFFIPLYETDDDFTLGVIASGNFGREYMQYLIYSNVLYGYVLKFLGIVFGGVNWFIVMQYLLLTAAVISIFYVTTFYVPVHVAVFANLIFWYAGFFELIQRIQYTRTAALLVIAGFLLIWNAAEFPGKARNILGIVLCVCGACLRFNCFALCAVFFCPLLFLFCFSKEGFRKTVFKKYVIRLSVLFCIAGLLMASDFICYSMNEEWSYYKDYNDARTQLLDFGIPSFQENKERYEEIGFSENDMELLSNWVLADYDKFNYEDLKKIASWKEKPKITLLLIKQFVKEFLAQKHSVLVLDLWLALAVAALLGNNRCRIYVIVNAGLLLGEYFYLFYIGRTLPRVEYGILWSAVLSLAACLLNDYGKREPVSVYNSKKYIAGMLIFVLLFMGNDYMSNYRDYHRGIKEKKWEKQGQILESLSENKDNVYLLDPFSFSDTCSYYTPYRKVPSYYQSNFYFMGGWTSGSPLNKSLLRKLGLENPMSDLIHKENVYYVKAAEFGMERELLFLQENYDRDIEIQVADSVNGYNIYKFSGDKE
;
A
#
# COMPACT_ATOMS: atom_id res chain seq x y z
N MET A 1 -35.63 -26.02 26.01
CA MET A 1 -35.25 -24.62 26.35
C MET A 1 -33.91 -24.16 25.75
N ILE A 2 -32.83 -24.96 25.80
CA ILE A 2 -31.50 -24.63 25.23
C ILE A 2 -31.52 -24.44 23.70
N ARG A 3 -32.11 -25.39 22.95
CA ARG A 3 -32.26 -25.29 21.48
C ARG A 3 -33.07 -24.06 21.02
N PHE A 4 -34.07 -23.66 21.80
CA PHE A 4 -34.90 -22.48 21.49
C PHE A 4 -34.14 -21.16 21.71
N ARG A 5 -33.39 -21.04 22.82
CA ARG A 5 -32.49 -19.90 23.06
C ARG A 5 -31.36 -19.81 22.02
N GLN A 6 -30.88 -20.96 21.53
CA GLN A 6 -29.86 -21.03 20.49
C GLN A 6 -30.40 -20.55 19.14
N ARG A 7 -31.61 -20.97 18.76
CA ARG A 7 -32.29 -20.56 17.52
C ARG A 7 -32.67 -19.07 17.52
N ILE A 8 -33.10 -18.52 18.66
CA ILE A 8 -33.34 -17.07 18.81
C ILE A 8 -32.03 -16.26 18.72
N LYS A 9 -30.93 -16.75 19.32
CA LYS A 9 -29.61 -16.11 19.19
C LYS A 9 -29.11 -16.12 17.74
N GLU A 10 -29.32 -17.21 16.99
CA GLU A 10 -28.99 -17.29 15.56
C GLU A 10 -29.83 -16.32 14.71
N LEU A 11 -31.15 -16.27 14.94
CA LEU A 11 -32.04 -15.33 14.24
C LEU A 11 -31.69 -13.86 14.52
N CYS A 12 -31.41 -13.51 15.78
CA CYS A 12 -30.96 -12.16 16.13
C CYS A 12 -29.56 -11.85 15.58
N GLY A 13 -28.65 -12.82 15.54
CA GLY A 13 -27.34 -12.68 14.89
C GLY A 13 -27.46 -12.38 13.41
N ASN A 14 -28.36 -13.08 12.71
CA ASN A 14 -28.60 -12.86 11.28
C ASN A 14 -29.17 -11.45 11.00
N LYS A 15 -30.10 -10.95 11.83
CA LYS A 15 -30.63 -9.57 11.68
C LYS A 15 -29.54 -8.50 11.88
N LYS A 16 -28.67 -8.67 12.89
CA LYS A 16 -27.54 -7.76 13.12
C LYS A 16 -26.57 -7.75 11.94
N LEU A 17 -26.21 -8.93 11.44
CA LEU A 17 -25.33 -9.07 10.30
C LEU A 17 -25.91 -8.39 9.06
N LEU A 18 -27.17 -8.69 8.72
CA LEU A 18 -27.86 -8.07 7.58
C LEU A 18 -27.87 -6.54 7.66
N PHE A 19 -28.12 -5.99 8.85
CA PHE A 19 -28.11 -4.54 9.05
C PHE A 19 -26.71 -3.93 8.85
N ILE A 20 -25.67 -4.52 9.45
CA ILE A 20 -24.29 -4.05 9.29
C ILE A 20 -23.81 -4.20 7.83
N CYS A 21 -24.20 -5.27 7.15
CA CYS A 21 -23.96 -5.44 5.71
C CYS A 21 -24.63 -4.33 4.91
N GLY A 22 -25.94 -4.14 5.07
CA GLY A 22 -26.71 -3.14 4.32
C GLY A 22 -26.17 -1.73 4.52
N LEU A 23 -25.82 -1.35 5.75
CA LEU A 23 -25.23 -0.05 6.07
C LEU A 23 -23.90 0.17 5.34
N ASN A 24 -22.95 -0.75 5.46
CA ASN A 24 -21.62 -0.56 4.88
C ASN A 24 -21.63 -0.65 3.36
N ILE A 25 -22.45 -1.53 2.77
CA ILE A 25 -22.63 -1.58 1.31
C ILE A 25 -23.21 -0.25 0.82
N LEU A 26 -24.23 0.28 1.49
CA LEU A 26 -24.80 1.59 1.13
C LEU A 26 -23.77 2.71 1.24
N LEU A 27 -22.97 2.74 2.31
CA LEU A 27 -21.93 3.75 2.49
C LEU A 27 -20.84 3.65 1.41
N VAL A 28 -20.36 2.45 1.08
CA VAL A 28 -19.41 2.25 -0.02
C VAL A 28 -20.01 2.73 -1.33
N LEU A 29 -21.22 2.29 -1.68
CA LEU A 29 -21.89 2.71 -2.91
C LEU A 29 -22.10 4.24 -2.94
N ALA A 30 -22.46 4.86 -1.81
CA ALA A 30 -22.59 6.30 -1.73
C ALA A 30 -21.26 7.01 -2.02
N VAL A 31 -20.13 6.53 -1.47
CA VAL A 31 -18.82 7.11 -1.80
C VAL A 31 -18.53 6.96 -3.29
N LEU A 32 -18.74 5.77 -3.85
CA LEU A 32 -18.45 5.49 -5.27
C LEU A 32 -19.37 6.24 -6.25
N CYS A 33 -20.60 6.58 -5.85
CA CYS A 33 -21.55 7.32 -6.68
C CYS A 33 -21.38 8.84 -6.58
N PHE A 34 -20.99 9.37 -5.42
CA PHE A 34 -20.95 10.82 -5.17
C PHE A 34 -19.54 11.43 -5.20
N PHE A 35 -18.48 10.60 -5.16
CA PHE A 35 -17.10 11.07 -5.16
C PHE A 35 -16.29 10.43 -6.29
N ILE A 36 -15.33 11.18 -6.83
CA ILE A 36 -14.43 10.70 -7.88
C ILE A 36 -13.40 9.76 -7.24
N PRO A 37 -13.35 8.49 -7.64
CA PRO A 37 -12.38 7.55 -7.11
C PRO A 37 -11.03 7.75 -7.80
N LEU A 38 -9.97 7.70 -7.00
CA LEU A 38 -8.60 7.97 -7.40
C LEU A 38 -7.67 6.88 -6.84
N TYR A 39 -6.44 6.85 -7.35
CA TYR A 39 -5.37 6.08 -6.74
C TYR A 39 -4.69 6.92 -5.64
N GLU A 40 -4.28 6.30 -4.53
CA GLU A 40 -3.47 7.01 -3.54
C GLU A 40 -2.04 7.21 -4.04
N THR A 41 -1.49 6.23 -4.76
CA THR A 41 -0.15 6.24 -5.37
C THR A 41 -0.18 5.60 -6.75
N ASP A 42 0.87 5.81 -7.54
CA ASP A 42 1.13 5.14 -8.83
C ASP A 42 1.29 3.61 -8.72
N ASP A 43 1.68 3.08 -7.54
CA ASP A 43 1.78 1.64 -7.28
C ASP A 43 0.48 0.89 -7.65
N ASP A 44 -0.68 1.34 -7.15
CA ASP A 44 -1.98 0.70 -7.36
C ASP A 44 -2.41 0.72 -8.82
N PHE A 45 -2.12 1.83 -9.50
CA PHE A 45 -2.36 1.98 -10.92
C PHE A 45 -1.49 1.00 -11.71
N THR A 46 -0.19 0.96 -11.45
CA THR A 46 0.76 0.07 -12.14
C THR A 46 0.40 -1.40 -11.92
N LEU A 47 0.07 -1.81 -10.70
CA LEU A 47 -0.42 -3.16 -10.41
C LEU A 47 -1.71 -3.48 -11.18
N GLY A 48 -2.62 -2.51 -11.29
CA GLY A 48 -3.82 -2.62 -12.11
C GLY A 48 -3.53 -2.77 -13.60
N VAL A 49 -2.54 -2.04 -14.13
CA VAL A 49 -2.08 -2.12 -15.54
C VAL A 49 -1.45 -3.49 -15.83
N ILE A 50 -0.63 -4.02 -14.90
CA ILE A 50 -0.07 -5.38 -15.01
C ILE A 50 -1.20 -6.41 -15.00
N ALA A 51 -2.10 -6.34 -14.01
CA ALA A 51 -3.24 -7.24 -13.87
C ALA A 51 -4.20 -7.16 -15.06
N SER A 52 -4.23 -6.05 -15.78
CA SER A 52 -5.06 -5.84 -16.97
C SER A 52 -4.40 -6.31 -18.28
N GLY A 53 -3.10 -6.67 -18.26
CA GLY A 53 -2.38 -7.18 -19.43
C GLY A 53 -1.96 -6.10 -20.42
N ASN A 54 -1.50 -4.94 -19.95
CA ASN A 54 -1.10 -3.81 -20.82
C ASN A 54 0.40 -3.76 -21.15
N PHE A 55 1.27 -4.49 -20.43
CA PHE A 55 2.72 -4.56 -20.66
C PHE A 55 3.13 -5.48 -21.82
N GLY A 56 2.40 -5.46 -22.94
CA GLY A 56 2.75 -6.23 -24.15
C GLY A 56 2.62 -7.77 -24.04
N ARG A 57 2.04 -8.30 -22.95
CA ARG A 57 1.65 -9.71 -22.79
C ARG A 57 0.18 -9.80 -22.38
N GLU A 58 -0.45 -10.94 -22.67
CA GLU A 58 -1.75 -11.31 -22.09
C GLU A 58 -1.72 -11.26 -20.56
N TYR A 59 -2.89 -11.23 -19.91
CA TYR A 59 -3.08 -11.25 -18.45
C TYR A 59 -2.05 -12.13 -17.70
N MET A 60 -1.29 -11.55 -16.77
CA MET A 60 -0.19 -12.22 -16.05
C MET A 60 -0.45 -12.37 -14.54
N GLN A 61 0.06 -13.46 -13.95
CA GLN A 61 -0.04 -13.75 -12.52
C GLN A 61 1.05 -13.11 -11.64
N TYR A 62 2.12 -12.59 -12.24
CA TYR A 62 3.25 -12.02 -11.53
C TYR A 62 3.04 -10.52 -11.31
N LEU A 63 2.59 -10.15 -10.12
CA LEU A 63 2.27 -8.77 -9.72
C LEU A 63 3.39 -8.08 -8.93
N ILE A 64 4.58 -8.69 -8.84
CA ILE A 64 5.80 -8.17 -8.20
C ILE A 64 5.70 -8.07 -6.66
N TYR A 65 4.71 -7.36 -6.13
CA TYR A 65 4.51 -7.12 -4.69
C TYR A 65 3.35 -7.89 -4.06
N SER A 66 2.46 -8.45 -4.89
CA SER A 66 1.38 -9.33 -4.45
C SER A 66 1.66 -10.78 -4.83
N ASN A 67 1.17 -11.69 -4.00
CA ASN A 67 1.37 -13.12 -4.13
C ASN A 67 0.83 -13.66 -5.46
N VAL A 68 1.58 -14.56 -6.08
CA VAL A 68 1.26 -15.17 -7.38
C VAL A 68 -0.13 -15.82 -7.45
N LEU A 69 -0.64 -16.39 -6.34
CA LEU A 69 -1.98 -17.01 -6.32
C LEU A 69 -3.09 -15.97 -6.47
N TYR A 70 -2.91 -14.78 -5.88
CA TYR A 70 -3.82 -13.67 -6.11
C TYR A 70 -3.75 -13.18 -7.56
N GLY A 71 -2.54 -13.15 -8.13
CA GLY A 71 -2.35 -12.87 -9.54
C GLY A 71 -3.07 -13.85 -10.48
N TYR A 72 -3.08 -15.15 -10.16
CA TYR A 72 -3.86 -16.13 -10.94
C TYR A 72 -5.37 -15.87 -10.90
N VAL A 73 -5.90 -15.47 -9.74
CA VAL A 73 -7.32 -15.09 -9.62
C VAL A 73 -7.63 -13.89 -10.52
N LEU A 74 -6.80 -12.86 -10.48
CA LEU A 74 -6.97 -11.67 -11.32
C LEU A 74 -6.82 -11.96 -12.80
N LYS A 75 -5.85 -12.81 -13.17
CA LYS A 75 -5.67 -13.30 -14.53
C LYS A 75 -6.91 -14.02 -15.04
N PHE A 76 -7.48 -14.93 -14.25
CA PHE A 76 -8.70 -15.65 -14.62
C PHE A 76 -9.88 -14.68 -14.84
N LEU A 77 -10.10 -13.75 -13.91
CA LEU A 77 -11.17 -12.76 -14.03
C LEU A 77 -10.97 -11.85 -15.25
N GLY A 78 -9.73 -11.45 -15.53
CA GLY A 78 -9.39 -10.65 -16.71
C GLY A 78 -9.66 -11.35 -18.03
N ILE A 79 -9.35 -12.65 -18.12
CA ILE A 79 -9.62 -13.47 -19.32
C ILE A 79 -11.13 -13.65 -19.54
N VAL A 80 -11.89 -13.94 -18.47
CA VAL A 80 -13.33 -14.24 -18.58
C VAL A 80 -14.17 -12.96 -18.72
N PHE A 81 -13.81 -11.90 -18.01
CA PHE A 81 -14.56 -10.64 -17.92
C PHE A 81 -13.64 -9.45 -18.25
N GLY A 82 -13.22 -9.36 -19.51
CA GLY A 82 -12.34 -8.28 -19.99
C GLY A 82 -12.92 -6.87 -19.81
N GLY A 83 -12.06 -5.85 -19.92
CA GLY A 83 -12.44 -4.43 -19.85
C GLY A 83 -12.57 -3.83 -18.44
N VAL A 84 -12.56 -4.67 -17.40
CA VAL A 84 -12.62 -4.25 -15.99
C VAL A 84 -11.23 -4.31 -15.35
N ASN A 85 -10.92 -3.32 -14.52
CA ASN A 85 -9.74 -3.36 -13.66
C ASN A 85 -10.01 -4.22 -12.42
N TRP A 86 -9.86 -5.54 -12.58
CA TRP A 86 -10.17 -6.50 -11.52
C TRP A 86 -9.31 -6.35 -10.27
N PHE A 87 -8.08 -5.84 -10.39
CA PHE A 87 -7.24 -5.54 -9.22
C PHE A 87 -7.97 -4.58 -8.27
N ILE A 88 -8.53 -3.50 -8.81
CA ILE A 88 -9.21 -2.45 -8.03
C ILE A 88 -10.59 -2.90 -7.55
N VAL A 89 -11.37 -3.57 -8.41
CA VAL A 89 -12.68 -4.11 -8.00
C VAL A 89 -12.52 -5.08 -6.81
N MET A 90 -11.51 -5.94 -6.83
CA MET A 90 -11.22 -6.85 -5.72
C MET A 90 -10.85 -6.10 -4.44
N GLN A 91 -10.09 -5.00 -4.50
CA GLN A 91 -9.81 -4.18 -3.32
C GLN A 91 -11.10 -3.67 -2.66
N TYR A 92 -12.05 -3.15 -3.44
CA TYR A 92 -13.33 -2.66 -2.90
C TYR A 92 -14.17 -3.75 -2.25
N LEU A 93 -14.27 -4.92 -2.88
CA LEU A 93 -14.98 -6.07 -2.33
C LEU A 93 -14.36 -6.52 -1.01
N LEU A 94 -13.03 -6.61 -0.97
CA LEU A 94 -12.27 -7.01 0.21
C LEU A 94 -12.37 -5.98 1.35
N LEU A 95 -12.25 -4.68 1.06
CA LEU A 95 -12.46 -3.61 2.04
C LEU A 95 -13.86 -3.63 2.64
N THR A 96 -14.87 -3.83 1.78
CA THR A 96 -16.28 -3.95 2.22
C THR A 96 -16.44 -5.16 3.15
N ALA A 97 -15.85 -6.30 2.81
CA ALA A 97 -15.87 -7.48 3.68
C ALA A 97 -15.15 -7.24 5.01
N ALA A 98 -14.03 -6.50 5.00
CA ALA A 98 -13.26 -6.18 6.19
C ALA A 98 -14.06 -5.29 7.16
N VAL A 99 -14.64 -4.17 6.68
CA VAL A 99 -15.41 -3.25 7.54
C VAL A 99 -16.68 -3.91 8.10
N ILE A 100 -17.38 -4.71 7.29
CA ILE A 100 -18.53 -5.50 7.76
C ILE A 100 -18.10 -6.45 8.88
N SER A 101 -16.96 -7.14 8.70
CA SER A 101 -16.45 -8.10 9.68
C SER A 101 -16.08 -7.44 11.00
N ILE A 102 -15.37 -6.31 10.96
CA ILE A 102 -14.98 -5.53 12.14
C ILE A 102 -16.22 -5.15 12.96
N PHE A 103 -17.21 -4.53 12.32
CA PHE A 103 -18.38 -4.02 13.05
C PHE A 103 -19.41 -5.09 13.40
N TYR A 104 -19.48 -6.18 12.62
CA TYR A 104 -20.24 -7.35 13.03
C TYR A 104 -19.69 -7.96 14.33
N VAL A 105 -18.37 -8.11 14.45
CA VAL A 105 -17.69 -8.57 15.69
C VAL A 105 -18.03 -7.64 16.85
N THR A 106 -17.97 -6.33 16.65
CA THR A 106 -18.30 -5.33 17.67
C THR A 106 -19.72 -5.51 18.24
N THR A 107 -20.70 -5.92 17.43
CA THR A 107 -22.09 -6.14 17.89
C THR A 107 -22.28 -7.30 18.90
N PHE A 108 -21.24 -8.11 19.15
CA PHE A 108 -21.23 -9.13 20.19
C PHE A 108 -20.91 -8.58 21.57
N TYR A 109 -20.28 -7.40 21.65
CA TYR A 109 -19.80 -6.81 22.90
C TYR A 109 -20.56 -5.54 23.29
N VAL A 110 -21.21 -4.87 22.33
CA VAL A 110 -22.00 -3.66 22.59
C VAL A 110 -23.36 -3.72 21.89
N PRO A 111 -24.35 -2.92 22.34
CA PRO A 111 -25.60 -2.75 21.61
C PRO A 111 -25.37 -2.28 20.16
N VAL A 112 -26.24 -2.69 19.24
CA VAL A 112 -26.10 -2.42 17.80
C VAL A 112 -25.92 -0.94 17.51
N HIS A 113 -26.67 -0.06 18.19
CA HIS A 113 -26.55 1.39 17.98
C HIS A 113 -25.16 1.95 18.34
N VAL A 114 -24.50 1.39 19.36
CA VAL A 114 -23.12 1.77 19.72
C VAL A 114 -22.13 1.27 18.66
N ALA A 115 -22.31 0.04 18.19
CA ALA A 115 -21.48 -0.51 17.11
C ALA A 115 -21.61 0.30 15.81
N VAL A 116 -22.83 0.74 15.48
CA VAL A 116 -23.10 1.61 14.32
C VAL A 116 -22.44 2.96 14.50
N PHE A 117 -22.54 3.56 15.68
CA PHE A 117 -21.90 4.84 15.94
C PHE A 117 -20.36 4.76 15.84
N ALA A 118 -19.76 3.71 16.41
CA ALA A 118 -18.34 3.43 16.24
C ALA A 118 -17.96 3.18 14.76
N ASN A 119 -18.84 2.54 13.98
CA ASN A 119 -18.66 2.36 12.54
C ASN A 119 -18.60 3.71 11.82
N LEU A 120 -19.55 4.61 12.09
CA LEU A 120 -19.55 5.94 11.47
C LEU A 120 -18.30 6.75 11.82
N ILE A 121 -17.76 6.60 13.03
CA ILE A 121 -16.50 7.24 13.42
C ILE A 121 -15.31 6.64 12.68
N PHE A 122 -15.27 5.32 12.52
CA PHE A 122 -14.24 4.66 11.71
C PHE A 122 -14.28 5.12 10.25
N TRP A 123 -15.49 5.27 9.69
CA TRP A 123 -15.71 5.88 8.38
C TRP A 123 -15.13 7.28 8.28
N TYR A 124 -15.53 8.15 9.20
CA TYR A 124 -15.04 9.53 9.28
C TYR A 124 -13.53 9.62 9.49
N ALA A 125 -12.96 8.69 10.26
CA ALA A 125 -11.56 8.72 10.67
C ALA A 125 -10.55 8.34 9.60
N GLY A 126 -11.01 7.81 8.46
CA GLY A 126 -10.12 7.53 7.33
C GLY A 126 -10.56 6.39 6.42
N PHE A 127 -11.62 5.64 6.75
CA PHE A 127 -12.11 4.62 5.82
C PHE A 127 -12.85 5.22 4.61
N PHE A 128 -13.53 6.37 4.79
CA PHE A 128 -14.08 7.13 3.67
C PHE A 128 -13.01 7.45 2.62
N GLU A 129 -11.88 8.00 3.09
CA GLU A 129 -10.74 8.34 2.24
C GLU A 129 -10.14 7.11 1.56
N LEU A 130 -10.03 5.99 2.26
CA LEU A 130 -9.53 4.73 1.68
C LEU A 130 -10.43 4.19 0.55
N ILE A 131 -11.75 4.39 0.64
CA ILE A 131 -12.67 4.04 -0.46
C ILE A 131 -12.50 5.02 -1.63
N GLN A 132 -12.28 6.30 -1.36
CA GLN A 132 -12.06 7.29 -2.40
C GLN A 132 -10.69 7.16 -3.08
N ARG A 133 -9.63 6.92 -2.32
CA ARG A 133 -8.23 6.80 -2.75
C ARG A 133 -7.75 5.40 -2.41
N ILE A 134 -7.84 4.53 -3.40
CA ILE A 134 -7.57 3.12 -3.19
C ILE A 134 -6.06 2.89 -3.03
N GLN A 135 -5.72 2.05 -2.05
CA GLN A 135 -4.34 1.68 -1.72
C GLN A 135 -4.30 0.25 -1.19
N TYR A 136 -3.68 -0.66 -1.94
CA TYR A 136 -3.62 -2.10 -1.62
C TYR A 136 -2.90 -2.39 -0.31
N THR A 137 -1.93 -1.56 0.08
CA THR A 137 -1.24 -1.68 1.38
C THR A 137 -2.18 -1.45 2.56
N ARG A 138 -3.02 -0.40 2.49
CA ARG A 138 -4.04 -0.09 3.51
C ARG A 138 -5.13 -1.16 3.54
N THR A 139 -5.49 -1.69 2.37
CA THR A 139 -6.45 -2.80 2.23
C THR A 139 -5.94 -4.08 2.87
N ALA A 140 -4.69 -4.46 2.60
CA ALA A 140 -4.05 -5.62 3.19
C ALA A 140 -4.08 -5.55 4.73
N ALA A 141 -3.72 -4.40 5.30
CA ALA A 141 -3.75 -4.20 6.75
C ALA A 141 -5.15 -4.39 7.34
N LEU A 142 -6.19 -3.76 6.77
CA LEU A 142 -7.56 -3.92 7.29
C LEU A 142 -8.10 -5.34 7.18
N LEU A 143 -7.75 -6.07 6.12
CA LEU A 143 -8.12 -7.48 5.97
C LEU A 143 -7.52 -8.33 7.09
N VAL A 144 -6.24 -8.12 7.39
CA VAL A 144 -5.54 -8.84 8.46
C VAL A 144 -6.13 -8.48 9.83
N ILE A 145 -6.39 -7.20 10.09
CA ILE A 145 -7.04 -6.73 11.32
C ILE A 145 -8.43 -7.37 11.48
N ALA A 146 -9.27 -7.30 10.45
CA ALA A 146 -10.61 -7.90 10.45
C ALA A 146 -10.54 -9.42 10.67
N GLY A 147 -9.58 -10.09 10.05
CA GLY A 147 -9.35 -11.52 10.18
C GLY A 147 -8.97 -11.92 11.61
N PHE A 148 -8.02 -11.22 12.23
CA PHE A 148 -7.65 -11.45 13.63
C PHE A 148 -8.83 -11.19 14.59
N LEU A 149 -9.62 -10.15 14.37
CA LEU A 149 -10.81 -9.87 15.18
C LEU A 149 -11.88 -10.96 15.06
N LEU A 150 -12.06 -11.55 13.87
CA LEU A 150 -12.96 -12.70 13.69
C LEU A 150 -12.44 -13.97 14.36
N ILE A 151 -11.13 -14.26 14.26
CA ILE A 151 -10.49 -15.40 14.94
C ILE A 151 -10.62 -15.26 16.46
N TRP A 152 -10.36 -14.06 16.97
CA TRP A 152 -10.59 -13.64 18.36
C TRP A 152 -12.03 -13.93 18.79
N ASN A 153 -12.97 -13.32 18.08
CA ASN A 153 -14.39 -13.44 18.37
C ASN A 153 -14.89 -14.89 18.33
N ALA A 154 -14.42 -15.69 17.38
CA ALA A 154 -14.81 -17.09 17.25
C ALA A 154 -14.25 -18.00 18.36
N ALA A 155 -13.22 -17.57 19.10
CA ALA A 155 -12.63 -18.34 20.19
C ALA A 155 -13.45 -18.16 21.47
N GLU A 156 -13.90 -16.93 21.68
CA GLU A 156 -14.79 -16.52 22.77
C GLU A 156 -16.23 -17.01 22.52
N PHE A 157 -16.76 -16.76 21.34
CA PHE A 157 -18.11 -17.15 20.92
C PHE A 157 -18.00 -18.18 19.79
N PRO A 158 -18.26 -19.48 20.05
CA PRO A 158 -18.12 -20.52 19.02
C PRO A 158 -18.85 -20.16 17.71
N GLY A 159 -18.15 -20.23 16.59
CA GLY A 159 -18.72 -19.99 15.27
C GLY A 159 -17.76 -20.37 14.16
N LYS A 160 -18.00 -21.53 13.52
CA LYS A 160 -17.11 -22.09 12.49
C LYS A 160 -16.96 -21.14 11.29
N ALA A 161 -18.06 -20.60 10.78
CA ALA A 161 -18.04 -19.67 9.64
C ALA A 161 -17.19 -18.42 9.91
N ARG A 162 -17.32 -17.81 11.10
CA ARG A 162 -16.50 -16.66 11.52
C ARG A 162 -15.01 -17.00 11.58
N ASN A 163 -14.67 -18.18 12.12
CA ASN A 163 -13.27 -18.62 12.16
C ASN A 163 -12.68 -18.82 10.76
N ILE A 164 -13.43 -19.49 9.87
CA ILE A 164 -13.02 -19.72 8.49
C ILE A 164 -12.85 -18.37 7.76
N LEU A 165 -13.85 -17.49 7.85
CA LEU A 165 -13.77 -16.16 7.27
C LEU A 165 -12.59 -15.36 7.83
N GLY A 166 -12.31 -15.46 9.13
CA GLY A 166 -11.18 -14.78 9.75
C GLY A 166 -9.83 -15.25 9.17
N ILE A 167 -9.66 -16.56 8.98
CA ILE A 167 -8.47 -17.11 8.31
C ILE A 167 -8.40 -16.62 6.86
N VAL A 168 -9.51 -16.70 6.11
CA VAL A 168 -9.58 -16.27 4.71
C VAL A 168 -9.21 -14.79 4.56
N LEU A 169 -9.73 -13.90 5.42
CA LEU A 169 -9.39 -12.47 5.35
C LEU A 169 -7.90 -12.22 5.64
N CYS A 170 -7.31 -12.86 6.66
CA CYS A 170 -5.87 -12.75 6.90
C CYS A 170 -5.04 -13.27 5.73
N VAL A 171 -5.47 -14.38 5.11
CA VAL A 171 -4.83 -14.96 3.91
C VAL A 171 -4.93 -14.00 2.72
N CYS A 172 -6.10 -13.41 2.47
CA CYS A 172 -6.26 -12.38 1.42
C CYS A 172 -5.36 -11.18 1.68
N GLY A 173 -5.28 -10.69 2.92
CA GLY A 173 -4.37 -9.59 3.28
C GLY A 173 -2.89 -9.96 3.10
N ALA A 174 -2.48 -11.17 3.48
CA ALA A 174 -1.13 -11.68 3.26
C ALA A 174 -0.80 -11.84 1.75
N CYS A 175 -1.77 -12.27 0.94
CA CYS A 175 -1.63 -12.35 -0.51
C CYS A 175 -1.48 -10.97 -1.16
N LEU A 176 -2.19 -9.95 -0.68
CA LEU A 176 -2.04 -8.59 -1.19
C LEU A 176 -0.68 -8.01 -0.83
N ARG A 177 -0.28 -8.14 0.44
CA ARG A 177 1.00 -7.63 0.95
C ARG A 177 1.43 -8.34 2.23
N PHE A 178 2.36 -9.28 2.11
CA PHE A 178 2.81 -10.10 3.23
C PHE A 178 3.39 -9.29 4.41
N ASN A 179 4.11 -8.21 4.13
CA ASN A 179 4.67 -7.34 5.18
C ASN A 179 3.58 -6.72 6.06
N CYS A 180 2.38 -6.44 5.52
CA CYS A 180 1.24 -5.97 6.31
C CYS A 180 0.68 -7.06 7.23
N PHE A 181 0.72 -8.33 6.80
CA PHE A 181 0.35 -9.45 7.67
C PHE A 181 1.27 -9.52 8.90
N ALA A 182 2.58 -9.45 8.69
CA ALA A 182 3.55 -9.47 9.78
C ALA A 182 3.35 -8.29 10.74
N LEU A 183 3.25 -7.08 10.19
CA LEU A 183 3.02 -5.83 10.94
C LEU A 183 1.75 -5.91 11.80
N CYS A 184 0.60 -6.26 11.21
CA CYS A 184 -0.62 -6.37 12.00
C CYS A 184 -0.56 -7.52 13.03
N ALA A 185 0.12 -8.63 12.71
CA ALA A 185 0.25 -9.77 13.62
C ALA A 185 1.03 -9.41 14.91
N VAL A 186 1.95 -8.45 14.86
CA VAL A 186 2.72 -7.94 16.02
C VAL A 186 1.80 -7.37 17.09
N PHE A 187 0.68 -6.75 16.73
CA PHE A 187 -0.32 -6.29 17.70
C PHE A 187 -1.21 -7.42 18.20
N PHE A 188 -1.78 -8.19 17.28
CA PHE A 188 -2.82 -9.15 17.65
C PHE A 188 -2.26 -10.37 18.38
N CYS A 189 -1.08 -10.90 18.03
CA CYS A 189 -0.57 -12.13 18.67
C CYS A 189 -0.28 -11.95 20.17
N PRO A 190 0.47 -10.92 20.63
CA PRO A 190 0.68 -10.67 22.05
C PRO A 190 -0.62 -10.36 22.80
N LEU A 191 -1.51 -9.56 22.21
CA LEU A 191 -2.79 -9.20 22.84
C LEU A 191 -3.75 -10.39 22.93
N LEU A 192 -3.77 -11.28 21.93
CA LEU A 192 -4.49 -12.55 21.96
C LEU A 192 -3.99 -13.48 23.08
N PHE A 193 -2.68 -13.50 23.32
CA PHE A 193 -2.10 -14.21 24.46
C PHE A 193 -2.62 -13.62 25.78
N LEU A 194 -2.63 -12.29 25.92
CA LEU A 194 -3.17 -11.63 27.11
C LEU A 194 -4.67 -11.91 27.31
N PHE A 195 -5.46 -12.08 26.24
CA PHE A 195 -6.87 -12.48 26.34
C PHE A 195 -7.08 -13.88 26.94
N CYS A 196 -6.06 -14.72 26.98
CA CYS A 196 -6.16 -16.00 27.66
C CYS A 196 -6.24 -15.84 29.18
N PHE A 197 -5.88 -14.67 29.71
CA PHE A 197 -5.99 -14.37 31.14
C PHE A 197 -7.32 -13.67 31.44
N SER A 198 -8.08 -14.23 32.37
CA SER A 198 -9.35 -13.71 32.85
C SER A 198 -9.30 -13.44 34.36
N LYS A 199 -10.31 -12.78 34.94
CA LYS A 199 -10.28 -12.44 36.39
C LYS A 199 -10.16 -13.69 37.25
N GLU A 200 -10.68 -14.79 36.75
CA GLU A 200 -10.68 -16.12 37.34
C GLU A 200 -9.40 -16.92 37.02
N GLY A 201 -8.40 -16.30 36.38
CA GLY A 201 -7.15 -16.92 35.99
C GLY A 201 -7.09 -17.32 34.52
N PHE A 202 -6.18 -18.25 34.21
CA PHE A 202 -5.82 -18.63 32.85
C PHE A 202 -6.87 -19.56 32.19
N ARG A 203 -7.42 -19.12 31.06
CA ARG A 203 -8.46 -19.82 30.28
C ARG A 203 -7.83 -20.81 29.31
N LYS A 204 -7.36 -21.96 29.82
CA LYS A 204 -6.69 -23.03 29.04
C LYS A 204 -7.42 -23.40 27.73
N THR A 205 -8.74 -23.53 27.77
CA THR A 205 -9.56 -23.89 26.59
C THR A 205 -9.54 -22.81 25.51
N VAL A 206 -9.56 -21.53 25.90
CA VAL A 206 -9.50 -20.38 24.97
C VAL A 206 -8.10 -20.31 24.37
N PHE A 207 -7.07 -20.46 25.19
CA PHE A 207 -5.67 -20.51 24.74
C PHE A 207 -5.44 -21.62 23.72
N LYS A 208 -5.87 -22.86 23.99
CA LYS A 208 -5.72 -23.98 23.05
C LYS A 208 -6.38 -23.70 21.70
N LYS A 209 -7.55 -23.06 21.69
CA LYS A 209 -8.22 -22.65 20.44
C LYS A 209 -7.40 -21.62 19.68
N TYR A 210 -6.83 -20.62 20.35
CA TYR A 210 -5.98 -19.62 19.70
C TYR A 210 -4.74 -20.23 19.10
N VAL A 211 -4.01 -21.04 19.88
CA VAL A 211 -2.79 -21.70 19.39
C VAL A 211 -3.09 -22.49 18.13
N ILE A 212 -4.10 -23.37 18.14
CA ILE A 212 -4.46 -24.16 16.96
C ILE A 212 -4.78 -23.28 15.75
N ARG A 213 -5.58 -22.23 15.92
CA ARG A 213 -6.01 -21.36 14.81
C ARG A 213 -4.88 -20.51 14.26
N LEU A 214 -4.03 -19.98 15.14
CA LEU A 214 -2.84 -19.24 14.75
C LEU A 214 -1.84 -20.18 14.06
N SER A 215 -1.62 -21.40 14.57
CA SER A 215 -0.79 -22.40 13.89
C SER A 215 -1.31 -22.67 12.48
N VAL A 216 -2.61 -22.89 12.29
CA VAL A 216 -3.20 -23.05 10.94
C VAL A 216 -2.97 -21.80 10.09
N LEU A 217 -3.23 -20.60 10.61
CA LEU A 217 -3.04 -19.35 9.88
C LEU A 217 -1.57 -19.15 9.45
N PHE A 218 -0.62 -19.33 10.37
CA PHE A 218 0.81 -19.19 10.09
C PHE A 218 1.34 -20.30 9.19
N CYS A 219 0.82 -21.52 9.27
CA CYS A 219 1.12 -22.57 8.29
C CYS A 219 0.66 -22.16 6.89
N ILE A 220 -0.56 -21.64 6.73
CA ILE A 220 -1.04 -21.16 5.42
C ILE A 220 -0.21 -19.97 4.95
N ALA A 221 0.09 -19.01 5.83
CA ALA A 221 0.93 -17.86 5.49
C ALA A 221 2.34 -18.28 5.04
N GLY A 222 2.95 -19.28 5.69
CA GLY A 222 4.22 -19.87 5.27
C GLY A 222 4.13 -20.59 3.92
N LEU A 223 3.03 -21.31 3.65
CA LEU A 223 2.77 -21.91 2.35
C LEU A 223 2.60 -20.86 1.24
N LEU A 224 1.96 -19.72 1.54
CA LEU A 224 1.88 -18.61 0.59
C LEU A 224 3.27 -18.07 0.24
N MET A 225 4.12 -17.81 1.23
CA MET A 225 5.50 -17.39 1.00
C MET A 225 6.27 -18.40 0.15
N ALA A 226 6.16 -19.69 0.50
CA ALA A 226 6.81 -20.76 -0.24
C ALA A 226 6.31 -20.84 -1.69
N SER A 227 5.00 -20.73 -1.91
CA SER A 227 4.41 -20.75 -3.26
C SER A 227 4.90 -19.59 -4.14
N ASP A 228 5.02 -18.40 -3.56
CA ASP A 228 5.53 -17.22 -4.26
C ASP A 228 7.00 -17.42 -4.61
N PHE A 229 7.82 -17.78 -3.62
CA PHE A 229 9.24 -18.07 -3.80
C PHE A 229 9.47 -19.09 -4.91
N ILE A 230 8.78 -20.24 -4.87
CA ILE A 230 8.90 -21.29 -5.89
C ILE A 230 8.52 -20.74 -7.28
N CYS A 231 7.40 -20.02 -7.42
CA CYS A 231 6.95 -19.54 -8.72
C CYS A 231 7.88 -18.49 -9.34
N TYR A 232 8.52 -17.63 -8.54
CA TYR A 232 9.50 -16.67 -9.03
C TYR A 232 10.85 -17.34 -9.31
N SER A 233 11.32 -18.24 -8.44
CA SER A 233 12.62 -18.93 -8.61
C SER A 233 12.63 -19.95 -9.75
N MET A 234 11.49 -20.55 -10.09
CA MET A 234 11.39 -21.48 -11.24
C MET A 234 11.48 -20.76 -12.60
N ASN A 235 11.36 -19.44 -12.64
CA ASN A 235 11.48 -18.66 -13.86
C ASN A 235 12.73 -17.78 -13.79
N GLU A 236 13.71 -18.06 -14.64
CA GLU A 236 15.03 -17.40 -14.59
C GLU A 236 14.95 -15.88 -14.74
N GLU A 237 14.10 -15.36 -15.65
CA GLU A 237 13.96 -13.90 -15.84
C GLU A 237 13.35 -13.23 -14.61
N TRP A 238 12.37 -13.87 -13.96
CA TRP A 238 11.72 -13.37 -12.74
C TRP A 238 12.62 -13.50 -11.51
N SER A 239 13.40 -14.57 -11.41
CA SER A 239 14.40 -14.75 -10.35
C SER A 239 15.46 -13.66 -10.43
N TYR A 240 16.04 -13.43 -11.62
CA TYR A 240 16.98 -12.35 -11.85
C TYR A 240 16.38 -10.98 -11.50
N TYR A 241 15.15 -10.71 -11.95
CA TYR A 241 14.49 -9.45 -11.65
C TYR A 241 14.24 -9.26 -10.15
N LYS A 242 13.97 -10.32 -9.37
CA LYS A 242 13.82 -10.22 -7.92
C LYS A 242 15.12 -9.74 -7.27
N ASP A 243 16.24 -10.33 -7.63
CA ASP A 243 17.56 -9.92 -7.13
C ASP A 243 17.91 -8.48 -7.56
N TYR A 244 17.64 -8.14 -8.82
CA TYR A 244 17.79 -6.79 -9.36
C TYR A 244 16.94 -5.76 -8.59
N ASN A 245 15.65 -6.04 -8.44
CA ASN A 245 14.72 -5.14 -7.78
C ASN A 245 15.03 -5.00 -6.28
N ASP A 246 15.53 -6.04 -5.63
CA ASP A 246 15.98 -5.95 -4.24
C ASP A 246 17.19 -5.02 -4.11
N ALA A 247 18.20 -5.14 -4.99
CA ALA A 247 19.35 -4.22 -5.03
C ALA A 247 18.91 -2.78 -5.34
N ARG A 248 18.09 -2.58 -6.38
CA ARG A 248 17.49 -1.28 -6.74
C ARG A 248 16.72 -0.67 -5.57
N THR A 249 15.92 -1.47 -4.86
CA THR A 249 15.14 -1.03 -3.69
C THR A 249 16.06 -0.56 -2.56
N GLN A 250 17.19 -1.24 -2.31
CA GLN A 250 18.17 -0.77 -1.32
C GLN A 250 18.71 0.62 -1.63
N LEU A 251 18.82 0.99 -2.90
CA LEU A 251 19.34 2.29 -3.32
C LEU A 251 18.25 3.35 -3.39
N LEU A 252 17.19 3.12 -4.17
CA LEU A 252 16.18 4.13 -4.45
C LEU A 252 15.19 4.35 -3.29
N ASP A 253 14.89 3.30 -2.52
CA ASP A 253 13.90 3.41 -1.43
C ASP A 253 14.55 3.60 -0.05
N PHE A 254 15.80 3.15 0.12
CA PHE A 254 16.51 3.20 1.40
C PHE A 254 17.75 4.10 1.38
N GLY A 255 18.00 4.82 0.28
CA GLY A 255 19.08 5.78 0.14
C GLY A 255 20.32 5.24 -0.57
N ILE A 256 20.93 6.12 -1.38
CA ILE A 256 22.14 5.89 -2.15
C ILE A 256 23.36 6.40 -1.35
N PRO A 257 24.47 5.64 -1.25
CA PRO A 257 25.71 6.15 -0.65
C PRO A 257 26.19 7.44 -1.33
N SER A 258 26.62 8.42 -0.55
CA SER A 258 27.07 9.72 -1.07
C SER A 258 28.18 9.56 -2.12
N PHE A 259 28.02 10.21 -3.28
CA PHE A 259 29.05 10.23 -4.32
C PHE A 259 30.33 10.88 -3.81
N GLN A 260 30.22 12.03 -3.14
CA GLN A 260 31.36 12.80 -2.65
C GLN A 260 32.21 12.01 -1.63
N GLU A 261 31.57 11.21 -0.77
CA GLU A 261 32.27 10.37 0.22
C GLU A 261 32.86 9.09 -0.38
N ASN A 262 32.38 8.65 -1.55
CA ASN A 262 32.75 7.38 -2.19
C ASN A 262 33.27 7.59 -3.62
N LYS A 263 33.79 8.78 -3.95
CA LYS A 263 34.13 9.17 -5.33
C LYS A 263 35.03 8.15 -6.04
N GLU A 264 36.15 7.80 -5.42
CA GLU A 264 37.09 6.82 -5.97
C GLU A 264 36.44 5.47 -6.24
N ARG A 265 35.51 5.04 -5.37
CA ARG A 265 34.79 3.76 -5.52
C ARG A 265 33.79 3.79 -6.67
N TYR A 266 33.11 4.92 -6.88
CA TYR A 266 32.20 5.09 -8.01
C TYR A 266 32.98 5.18 -9.33
N GLU A 267 34.06 5.96 -9.38
CA GLU A 267 34.92 6.07 -10.56
C GLU A 267 35.56 4.71 -10.93
N GLU A 268 35.94 3.89 -9.95
CA GLU A 268 36.47 2.53 -10.18
C GLU A 268 35.48 1.61 -10.89
N ILE A 269 34.18 1.76 -10.63
CA ILE A 269 33.11 1.01 -11.32
C ILE A 269 32.54 1.77 -12.52
N GLY A 270 33.19 2.87 -12.91
CA GLY A 270 32.83 3.64 -14.09
C GLY A 270 31.57 4.49 -13.94
N PHE A 271 31.16 4.88 -12.72
CA PHE A 271 30.03 5.77 -12.49
C PHE A 271 30.49 7.23 -12.26
N SER A 272 29.91 8.16 -13.00
CA SER A 272 30.04 9.61 -12.80
C SER A 272 29.06 10.13 -11.74
N GLU A 273 29.24 11.38 -11.32
CA GLU A 273 28.27 12.04 -10.43
C GLU A 273 26.90 12.17 -11.12
N ASN A 274 26.89 12.47 -12.42
CA ASN A 274 25.68 12.61 -13.22
C ASN A 274 24.92 11.29 -13.38
N ASP A 275 25.62 10.15 -13.51
CA ASP A 275 24.99 8.82 -13.51
C ASP A 275 24.21 8.57 -12.21
N MET A 276 24.80 8.95 -11.08
CA MET A 276 24.16 8.80 -9.76
C MET A 276 23.01 9.79 -9.56
N GLU A 277 23.09 10.98 -10.13
CA GLU A 277 21.97 11.92 -10.17
C GLU A 277 20.79 11.35 -10.97
N LEU A 278 21.01 10.76 -12.14
CA LEU A 278 19.95 10.11 -12.92
C LEU A 278 19.32 8.94 -12.17
N LEU A 279 20.15 8.08 -11.55
CA LEU A 279 19.65 6.99 -10.72
C LEU A 279 18.76 7.52 -9.58
N SER A 280 19.20 8.58 -8.89
CA SER A 280 18.42 9.21 -7.81
C SER A 280 17.09 9.82 -8.31
N ASN A 281 17.07 10.24 -9.57
CA ASN A 281 15.88 10.73 -10.28
C ASN A 281 15.13 9.62 -11.03
N TRP A 282 15.32 8.35 -10.64
CA TRP A 282 14.59 7.20 -11.16
C TRP A 282 14.73 6.98 -12.68
N VAL A 283 15.67 7.65 -13.35
CA VAL A 283 16.00 7.43 -14.76
C VAL A 283 17.05 6.33 -14.81
N LEU A 284 16.60 5.09 -14.99
CA LEU A 284 17.45 3.89 -14.91
C LEU A 284 17.23 2.90 -16.06
N ALA A 285 16.59 3.34 -17.13
CA ALA A 285 16.36 2.53 -18.34
C ALA A 285 17.58 2.47 -19.27
N ASP A 286 18.77 2.42 -18.69
CA ASP A 286 20.00 1.96 -19.32
C ASP A 286 20.43 0.69 -18.59
N TYR A 287 20.13 -0.47 -19.17
CA TYR A 287 20.26 -1.75 -18.48
C TYR A 287 21.70 -2.28 -18.45
N ASP A 288 22.55 -1.74 -19.30
CA ASP A 288 23.97 -2.05 -19.31
C ASP A 288 24.68 -1.25 -18.22
N LYS A 289 24.35 0.05 -18.11
CA LYS A 289 24.87 0.93 -17.06
C LYS A 289 24.30 0.60 -15.67
N PHE A 290 22.98 0.59 -15.52
CA PHE A 290 22.32 0.33 -14.23
C PHE A 290 21.97 -1.15 -14.06
N ASN A 291 22.99 -2.02 -14.20
CA ASN A 291 22.86 -3.47 -14.11
C ASN A 291 22.83 -3.98 -12.65
N TYR A 292 22.46 -5.26 -12.46
CA TYR A 292 22.35 -5.87 -11.13
C TYR A 292 23.65 -5.84 -10.32
N GLU A 293 24.78 -6.18 -10.93
CA GLU A 293 26.04 -6.35 -10.20
C GLU A 293 26.54 -5.01 -9.65
N ASP A 294 26.44 -3.94 -10.44
CA ASP A 294 26.85 -2.61 -10.00
C ASP A 294 25.91 -2.05 -8.93
N LEU A 295 24.59 -2.16 -9.11
CA LEU A 295 23.63 -1.72 -8.09
C LEU A 295 23.81 -2.50 -6.78
N LYS A 296 24.10 -3.81 -6.85
CA LYS A 296 24.41 -4.63 -5.68
C LYS A 296 25.71 -4.20 -5.02
N LYS A 297 26.76 -3.91 -5.80
CA LYS A 297 28.05 -3.42 -5.29
C LYS A 297 27.86 -2.09 -4.56
N ILE A 298 27.15 -1.13 -5.15
CA ILE A 298 26.85 0.17 -4.53
C ILE A 298 26.04 -0.04 -3.25
N ALA A 299 25.00 -0.90 -3.26
CA ALA A 299 24.18 -1.17 -2.08
C ALA A 299 24.99 -1.78 -0.92
N SER A 300 26.08 -2.50 -1.22
CA SER A 300 26.94 -3.11 -0.21
C SER A 300 27.77 -2.10 0.60
N TRP A 301 27.93 -0.87 0.10
CA TRP A 301 28.68 0.19 0.79
C TRP A 301 27.90 0.84 1.92
N LYS A 302 26.61 0.54 2.04
CA LYS A 302 25.74 1.11 3.06
C LYS A 302 26.11 0.59 4.44
N GLU A 303 26.43 1.51 5.33
CA GLU A 303 26.61 1.19 6.74
C GLU A 303 25.27 1.20 7.48
N LYS A 304 25.03 0.18 8.31
CA LYS A 304 23.85 0.19 9.19
C LYS A 304 24.06 1.20 10.30
N PRO A 305 23.08 2.10 10.55
CA PRO A 305 23.20 3.05 11.65
C PRO A 305 23.32 2.28 12.98
N LYS A 306 24.30 2.70 13.80
CA LYS A 306 24.44 2.19 15.17
C LYS A 306 23.31 2.77 16.03
N ILE A 307 22.68 1.93 16.84
CA ILE A 307 21.67 2.38 17.80
C ILE A 307 22.39 3.16 18.91
N THR A 308 22.29 4.49 18.83
CA THR A 308 22.88 5.43 19.80
C THR A 308 21.80 6.26 20.46
N LEU A 309 22.13 6.90 21.59
CA LEU A 309 21.21 7.86 22.24
C LEU A 309 20.83 9.02 21.30
N LEU A 310 21.75 9.43 20.41
CA LEU A 310 21.48 10.45 19.41
C LEU A 310 20.39 10.01 18.43
N LEU A 311 20.47 8.78 17.93
CA LEU A 311 19.46 8.20 17.04
C LEU A 311 18.09 8.12 17.72
N ILE A 312 18.04 7.74 19.00
CA ILE A 312 16.79 7.72 19.76
C ILE A 312 16.22 9.13 19.92
N LYS A 313 17.06 10.14 20.17
CA LYS A 313 16.61 11.54 20.24
C LYS A 313 16.08 12.05 18.89
N GLN A 314 16.73 11.67 17.78
CA GLN A 314 16.27 11.98 16.43
C GLN A 314 14.92 11.33 16.16
N PHE A 315 14.77 10.05 16.47
CA PHE A 315 13.49 9.34 16.38
C PHE A 315 12.39 10.08 17.14
N VAL A 316 12.59 10.42 18.41
CA VAL A 316 11.58 11.12 19.20
C VAL A 316 11.23 12.48 18.59
N LYS A 317 12.23 13.24 18.12
CA LYS A 317 12.01 14.52 17.45
C LYS A 317 11.19 14.36 16.19
N GLU A 318 11.54 13.40 15.33
CA GLU A 318 10.84 13.15 14.07
C GLU A 318 9.44 12.60 14.31
N PHE A 319 9.28 11.65 15.21
CA PHE A 319 7.97 11.11 15.59
C PHE A 319 7.03 12.20 16.11
N LEU A 320 7.53 13.17 16.89
CA LEU A 320 6.71 14.29 17.36
C LEU A 320 6.48 15.37 16.29
N ALA A 321 7.39 15.52 15.34
CA ALA A 321 7.27 16.49 14.24
C ALA A 321 6.41 15.97 13.08
N GLN A 322 6.29 14.65 12.95
CA GLN A 322 5.59 14.00 11.85
C GLN A 322 4.08 14.30 11.92
N LYS A 323 3.50 14.69 10.77
CA LYS A 323 2.05 14.85 10.59
C LYS A 323 1.40 13.48 10.48
N HIS A 324 1.28 12.79 11.60
CA HIS A 324 0.50 11.55 11.69
C HIS A 324 -0.97 11.80 11.33
N SER A 325 -1.74 10.73 11.12
CA SER A 325 -3.19 10.85 11.14
C SER A 325 -3.63 11.21 12.57
N VAL A 326 -3.64 12.52 12.87
CA VAL A 326 -3.87 13.09 14.20
C VAL A 326 -5.14 12.49 14.80
N LEU A 327 -6.21 12.35 14.02
CA LEU A 327 -7.46 11.79 14.48
C LEU A 327 -7.37 10.31 14.92
N VAL A 328 -6.63 9.45 14.21
CA VAL A 328 -6.50 8.03 14.59
C VAL A 328 -5.61 7.89 15.83
N LEU A 329 -4.58 8.73 15.96
CA LEU A 329 -3.79 8.84 17.18
C LEU A 329 -4.59 9.39 18.36
N ASP A 330 -5.46 10.37 18.14
CA ASP A 330 -6.34 10.92 19.17
C ASP A 330 -7.34 9.86 19.65
N LEU A 331 -7.89 9.06 18.73
CA LEU A 331 -8.73 7.92 19.06
C LEU A 331 -7.96 6.90 19.89
N TRP A 332 -6.73 6.58 19.50
CA TRP A 332 -5.86 5.72 20.30
C TRP A 332 -5.62 6.29 21.70
N LEU A 333 -5.29 7.58 21.80
CA LEU A 333 -5.03 8.26 23.06
C LEU A 333 -6.27 8.30 23.95
N ALA A 334 -7.45 8.56 23.39
CA ALA A 334 -8.72 8.53 24.11
C ALA A 334 -9.01 7.13 24.68
N LEU A 335 -8.77 6.08 23.89
CA LEU A 335 -8.90 4.69 24.36
C LEU A 335 -7.85 4.36 25.43
N ALA A 336 -6.62 4.83 25.26
CA ALA A 336 -5.54 4.62 26.22
C ALA A 336 -5.85 5.29 27.56
N VAL A 337 -6.31 6.55 27.55
CA VAL A 337 -6.74 7.27 28.76
C VAL A 337 -7.91 6.54 29.42
N ALA A 338 -8.94 6.13 28.66
CA ALA A 338 -10.05 5.36 29.20
C ALA A 338 -9.59 4.03 29.83
N ALA A 339 -8.62 3.36 29.22
CA ALA A 339 -8.04 2.12 29.71
C ALA A 339 -7.18 2.32 30.98
N LEU A 340 -6.42 3.43 31.07
CA LEU A 340 -5.59 3.77 32.23
C LEU A 340 -6.42 4.07 33.48
N LEU A 341 -7.57 4.73 33.27
CA LEU A 341 -8.61 4.95 34.29
C LEU A 341 -9.35 3.65 34.66
N GLY A 342 -9.13 2.59 33.89
CA GLY A 342 -9.69 1.27 34.10
C GLY A 342 -8.95 0.43 35.13
N ASN A 343 -9.09 -0.89 34.99
CA ASN A 343 -8.46 -1.87 35.88
C ASN A 343 -6.96 -2.07 35.55
N ASN A 344 -6.19 -2.71 36.46
CA ASN A 344 -4.75 -2.96 36.25
C ASN A 344 -4.41 -3.73 34.95
N ARG A 345 -5.32 -4.55 34.41
CA ARG A 345 -5.09 -5.23 33.12
C ARG A 345 -5.26 -4.32 31.94
N CYS A 346 -6.20 -3.39 32.02
CA CYS A 346 -6.36 -2.36 30.99
C CYS A 346 -5.10 -1.50 30.89
N ARG A 347 -4.43 -1.22 32.02
CA ARG A 347 -3.10 -0.59 32.03
C ARG A 347 -2.04 -1.43 31.33
N ILE A 348 -2.01 -2.75 31.57
CA ILE A 348 -1.10 -3.67 30.86
C ILE A 348 -1.36 -3.65 29.34
N TYR A 349 -2.63 -3.68 28.91
CA TYR A 349 -2.98 -3.60 27.49
C TYR A 349 -2.43 -2.31 26.86
N VAL A 350 -2.56 -1.17 27.55
CA VAL A 350 -2.02 0.12 27.07
C VAL A 350 -0.50 0.07 26.98
N ILE A 351 0.19 -0.40 28.02
CA ILE A 351 1.66 -0.44 28.03
C ILE A 351 2.19 -1.32 26.89
N VAL A 352 1.62 -2.52 26.72
CA VAL A 352 2.01 -3.43 25.64
C VAL A 352 1.70 -2.81 24.29
N ASN A 353 0.48 -2.31 24.08
CA ASN A 353 0.07 -1.72 22.81
C ASN A 353 0.89 -0.47 22.43
N ALA A 354 1.19 0.40 23.40
CA ALA A 354 2.05 1.56 23.20
C ALA A 354 3.50 1.17 22.88
N GLY A 355 4.04 0.14 23.57
CA GLY A 355 5.37 -0.39 23.28
C GLY A 355 5.47 -0.97 21.87
N LEU A 356 4.45 -1.69 21.40
CA LEU A 356 4.39 -2.23 20.04
C LEU A 356 4.28 -1.11 19.00
N LEU A 357 3.41 -0.11 19.24
CA LEU A 357 3.29 1.08 18.39
C LEU A 357 4.63 1.80 18.23
N LEU A 358 5.28 2.16 19.34
CA LEU A 358 6.57 2.84 19.32
C LEU A 358 7.67 1.95 18.72
N GLY A 359 7.63 0.64 18.97
CA GLY A 359 8.59 -0.32 18.42
C GLY A 359 8.53 -0.41 16.89
N GLU A 360 7.33 -0.45 16.30
CA GLU A 360 7.19 -0.47 14.84
C GLU A 360 7.57 0.86 14.19
N TYR A 361 7.17 1.99 14.77
CA TYR A 361 7.61 3.30 14.30
C TYR A 361 9.13 3.46 14.38
N PHE A 362 9.73 3.02 15.49
CA PHE A 362 11.18 3.03 15.64
C PHE A 362 11.85 2.11 14.62
N TYR A 363 11.28 0.93 14.33
CA TYR A 363 11.80 0.04 13.29
C TYR A 363 11.77 0.70 11.91
N LEU A 364 10.66 1.32 11.52
CA LEU A 364 10.53 2.03 10.23
C LEU A 364 11.48 3.22 10.14
N PHE A 365 11.64 3.98 11.22
CA PHE A 365 12.63 5.05 11.32
C PHE A 365 14.07 4.49 11.22
N TYR A 366 14.36 3.40 11.92
CA TYR A 366 15.69 2.78 11.95
C TYR A 366 16.14 2.29 10.57
N ILE A 367 15.23 1.75 9.77
CA ILE A 367 15.51 1.37 8.38
C ILE A 367 15.47 2.56 7.41
N GLY A 368 15.16 3.77 7.89
CA GLY A 368 15.13 5.00 7.08
C GLY A 368 13.91 5.14 6.18
N ARG A 369 12.79 4.47 6.49
CA ARG A 369 11.62 4.44 5.61
C ARG A 369 10.29 4.43 6.38
N THR A 370 9.75 5.61 6.64
CA THR A 370 8.41 5.83 7.18
C THR A 370 7.45 6.26 6.06
N LEU A 371 6.40 5.47 5.81
CA LEU A 371 5.43 5.73 4.74
C LEU A 371 4.02 5.87 5.32
N PRO A 372 3.26 6.93 4.97
CA PRO A 372 1.90 7.15 5.50
C PRO A 372 0.95 5.95 5.30
N ARG A 373 1.02 5.29 4.14
CA ARG A 373 0.21 4.10 3.83
C ARG A 373 0.49 2.89 4.73
N VAL A 374 1.72 2.77 5.26
CA VAL A 374 2.11 1.71 6.20
C VAL A 374 1.65 2.08 7.62
N GLU A 375 1.81 3.35 8.01
CA GLU A 375 1.35 3.88 9.29
C GLU A 375 -0.14 3.66 9.51
N TYR A 376 -0.97 3.78 8.46
CA TYR A 376 -2.39 3.45 8.52
C TYR A 376 -2.65 2.06 9.13
N GLY A 377 -1.86 1.06 8.72
CA GLY A 377 -1.97 -0.30 9.25
C GLY A 377 -1.53 -0.40 10.71
N ILE A 378 -0.46 0.29 11.09
CA ILE A 378 0.06 0.34 12.47
C ILE A 378 -0.99 0.97 13.40
N LEU A 379 -1.47 2.16 13.04
CA LEU A 379 -2.41 2.95 13.82
C LEU A 379 -3.75 2.22 13.99
N TRP A 380 -4.33 1.67 12.92
CA TRP A 380 -5.58 0.90 13.05
C TRP A 380 -5.40 -0.43 13.78
N SER A 381 -4.24 -1.08 13.65
CA SER A 381 -3.92 -2.26 14.47
C SER A 381 -3.86 -1.88 15.95
N ALA A 382 -3.20 -0.77 16.29
CA ALA A 382 -3.12 -0.27 17.66
C ALA A 382 -4.52 0.05 18.23
N VAL A 383 -5.32 0.84 17.50
CA VAL A 383 -6.68 1.25 17.90
C VAL A 383 -7.62 0.04 18.05
N LEU A 384 -7.73 -0.80 17.02
CA LEU A 384 -8.74 -1.86 17.00
C LEU A 384 -8.37 -3.04 17.91
N SER A 385 -7.07 -3.32 18.09
CA SER A 385 -6.63 -4.32 19.06
C SER A 385 -6.86 -3.84 20.50
N LEU A 386 -6.55 -2.57 20.82
CA LEU A 386 -6.83 -1.98 22.14
C LEU A 386 -8.34 -1.92 22.41
N ALA A 387 -9.14 -1.50 21.42
CA ALA A 387 -10.60 -1.51 21.52
C ALA A 387 -11.12 -2.94 21.79
N ALA A 388 -10.62 -3.96 21.09
CA ALA A 388 -10.98 -5.36 21.36
C ALA A 388 -10.65 -5.78 22.80
N CYS A 389 -9.50 -5.34 23.34
CA CYS A 389 -9.15 -5.60 24.72
C CYS A 389 -10.14 -4.99 25.71
N LEU A 390 -10.51 -3.72 25.51
CA LEU A 390 -11.46 -3.02 26.38
C LEU A 390 -12.86 -3.61 26.28
N LEU A 391 -13.30 -3.98 25.09
CA LEU A 391 -14.58 -4.67 24.87
C LEU A 391 -14.64 -6.02 25.57
N ASN A 392 -13.53 -6.77 25.64
CA ASN A 392 -13.50 -8.04 26.36
C ASN A 392 -13.70 -7.87 27.88
N ASP A 393 -13.07 -6.84 28.46
CA ASP A 393 -13.05 -6.60 29.90
C ASP A 393 -14.30 -5.84 30.40
N TYR A 394 -14.84 -4.92 29.60
CA TYR A 394 -15.98 -4.07 29.97
C TYR A 394 -17.29 -4.40 29.25
N GLY A 395 -17.23 -4.85 27.99
CA GLY A 395 -18.43 -5.14 27.18
C GLY A 395 -19.26 -6.34 27.66
N LYS A 396 -18.75 -7.13 28.61
CA LYS A 396 -19.46 -8.26 29.21
C LYS A 396 -20.27 -7.89 30.45
N ARG A 397 -20.21 -6.63 30.92
CA ARG A 397 -21.02 -6.16 32.06
C ARG A 397 -22.35 -5.63 31.59
N GLU A 398 -23.35 -5.76 32.47
CA GLU A 398 -24.79 -5.51 32.32
C GLU A 398 -25.20 -4.52 31.22
N PRO A 399 -26.37 -4.74 30.57
CA PRO A 399 -26.85 -3.87 29.50
C PRO A 399 -26.72 -2.42 29.93
N VAL A 400 -25.81 -1.69 29.30
CA VAL A 400 -25.62 -0.27 29.52
C VAL A 400 -27.01 0.35 29.40
N SER A 401 -27.51 0.93 30.49
CA SER A 401 -28.83 1.56 30.47
C SER A 401 -28.85 2.58 29.34
N VAL A 402 -29.99 2.72 28.66
CA VAL A 402 -30.17 3.68 27.55
C VAL A 402 -29.74 5.10 27.92
N TYR A 403 -29.71 5.41 29.23
CA TYR A 403 -29.24 6.68 29.76
C TYR A 403 -27.71 6.85 29.71
N ASN A 404 -26.94 5.79 29.97
CA ASN A 404 -25.48 5.83 29.89
C ASN A 404 -25.00 5.79 28.43
N SER A 405 -25.69 5.11 27.51
CA SER A 405 -25.33 5.12 26.09
C SER A 405 -25.42 6.51 25.47
N LYS A 406 -26.39 7.34 25.89
CA LYS A 406 -26.49 8.75 25.48
C LYS A 406 -25.30 9.60 25.93
N LYS A 407 -24.71 9.33 27.11
CA LYS A 407 -23.50 10.05 27.59
C LYS A 407 -22.24 9.65 26.80
N TYR A 408 -22.10 8.37 26.47
CA TYR A 408 -21.00 7.91 25.60
C TYR A 408 -21.12 8.45 24.18
N ILE A 409 -22.34 8.42 23.61
CA ILE A 409 -22.62 9.01 22.30
C ILE A 409 -22.40 10.52 22.31
N ALA A 410 -22.83 11.24 23.35
CA ALA A 410 -22.60 12.68 23.49
C ALA A 410 -21.12 13.03 23.68
N GLY A 411 -20.39 12.31 24.55
CA GLY A 411 -18.95 12.54 24.75
C GLY A 411 -18.13 12.24 23.50
N MET A 412 -18.54 11.25 22.72
CA MET A 412 -17.88 10.86 21.48
C MET A 412 -18.34 11.72 20.29
N LEU A 413 -19.56 12.29 20.30
CA LEU A 413 -19.99 13.37 19.40
C LEU A 413 -19.22 14.66 19.68
N ILE A 414 -19.02 15.02 20.96
CA ILE A 414 -18.19 16.15 21.37
C ILE A 414 -16.74 15.92 20.93
N PHE A 415 -16.22 14.69 21.05
CA PHE A 415 -14.92 14.32 20.49
C PHE A 415 -14.89 14.51 18.97
N VAL A 416 -15.86 13.98 18.22
CA VAL A 416 -15.93 14.20 16.77
C VAL A 416 -16.01 15.69 16.42
N LEU A 417 -16.84 16.48 17.13
CA LEU A 417 -17.04 17.92 16.93
C LEU A 417 -15.81 18.76 17.28
N LEU A 418 -15.08 18.40 18.34
CA LEU A 418 -13.84 19.09 18.75
C LEU A 418 -12.69 18.85 17.75
N PHE A 419 -12.74 17.74 17.02
CA PHE A 419 -11.73 17.36 16.03
C PHE A 419 -12.23 17.46 14.58
N MET A 420 -13.39 18.09 14.34
CA MET A 420 -13.89 18.46 13.01
C MET A 420 -13.03 19.54 12.32
N GLY A 421 -12.11 20.17 13.05
CA GLY A 421 -11.14 21.15 12.53
C GLY A 421 -9.78 20.56 12.16
N ASN A 422 -9.69 19.27 11.81
CA ASN A 422 -8.39 18.65 11.52
C ASN A 422 -7.85 19.05 10.15
N ASP A 423 -6.56 19.40 10.12
CA ASP A 423 -5.81 19.80 8.94
C ASP A 423 -5.80 18.76 7.81
N TYR A 424 -6.26 17.52 8.04
CA TYR A 424 -6.35 16.51 6.99
C TYR A 424 -7.48 16.78 6.00
N MET A 425 -8.64 17.24 6.47
CA MET A 425 -9.71 17.73 5.56
C MET A 425 -9.41 19.12 5.01
N SER A 426 -8.61 19.95 5.71
CA SER A 426 -8.09 21.20 5.14
C SER A 426 -7.06 20.92 4.05
N ASN A 427 -6.12 19.97 4.24
CA ASN A 427 -5.18 19.48 3.23
C ASN A 427 -5.88 18.75 2.08
N TYR A 428 -6.96 18.00 2.34
CA TYR A 428 -7.81 17.45 1.26
C TYR A 428 -8.49 18.57 0.47
N ARG A 429 -8.97 19.61 1.16
CA ARG A 429 -9.56 20.80 0.55
C ARG A 429 -8.51 21.65 -0.14
N ASP A 430 -7.28 21.73 0.32
CA ASP A 430 -6.18 22.54 -0.23
C ASP A 430 -5.40 21.77 -1.32
N TYR A 431 -5.36 20.44 -1.28
CA TYR A 431 -4.93 19.60 -2.40
C TYR A 431 -5.92 19.70 -3.58
N HIS A 432 -7.20 19.97 -3.31
CA HIS A 432 -8.23 20.17 -4.35
C HIS A 432 -8.58 21.64 -4.65
N ARG A 433 -8.35 22.59 -3.74
CA ARG A 433 -8.55 24.04 -3.96
C ARG A 433 -7.26 24.79 -4.27
N GLY A 434 -6.11 24.26 -3.88
CA GLY A 434 -4.80 24.86 -4.10
C GLY A 434 -4.22 24.44 -5.44
N ILE A 435 -4.61 25.17 -6.48
CA ILE A 435 -3.68 25.72 -7.49
C ILE A 435 -2.44 24.85 -7.74
N LYS A 436 -2.59 23.85 -8.59
CA LYS A 436 -1.67 23.56 -9.70
C LYS A 436 -2.59 22.99 -10.78
N GLU A 437 -2.45 23.47 -12.01
CA GLU A 437 -3.15 22.95 -13.20
C GLU A 437 -3.27 21.43 -13.09
N LYS A 438 -4.35 20.83 -13.59
CA LYS A 438 -4.49 19.36 -13.63
C LYS A 438 -3.33 18.75 -14.44
N LYS A 439 -2.15 18.60 -13.83
CA LYS A 439 -0.91 18.12 -14.47
C LYS A 439 -1.17 16.74 -15.06
N TRP A 440 -1.94 15.92 -14.33
CA TRP A 440 -2.45 14.63 -14.80
C TRP A 440 -3.34 14.73 -16.06
N GLU A 441 -4.12 15.81 -16.25
CA GLU A 441 -4.93 16.00 -17.47
C GLU A 441 -4.04 16.33 -18.66
N LYS A 442 -3.04 17.21 -18.48
CA LYS A 442 -2.02 17.49 -19.50
C LYS A 442 -1.22 16.24 -19.84
N GLN A 443 -0.78 15.47 -18.83
CA GLN A 443 -0.06 14.19 -18.98
C GLN A 443 -0.90 13.15 -19.72
N GLY A 444 -2.17 12.99 -19.38
CA GLY A 444 -3.07 12.08 -20.07
C GLY A 444 -3.28 12.46 -21.54
N GLN A 445 -3.58 13.74 -21.80
CA GLN A 445 -3.80 14.27 -23.14
C GLN A 445 -2.57 14.15 -24.05
N ILE A 446 -1.36 14.40 -23.53
CA ILE A 446 -0.17 14.19 -24.32
C ILE A 446 0.03 12.70 -24.63
N LEU A 447 -0.20 11.78 -23.70
CA LEU A 447 -0.11 10.35 -23.99
C LEU A 447 -1.12 9.89 -25.05
N GLU A 448 -2.33 10.46 -25.04
CA GLU A 448 -3.32 10.23 -26.11
C GLU A 448 -2.79 10.73 -27.46
N SER A 449 -2.32 11.98 -27.52
CA SER A 449 -1.75 12.59 -28.72
C SER A 449 -0.55 11.81 -29.27
N LEU A 450 0.41 11.45 -28.41
CA LEU A 450 1.58 10.64 -28.80
C LEU A 450 1.15 9.30 -29.40
N SER A 451 0.05 8.71 -28.90
CA SER A 451 -0.42 7.42 -29.38
C SER A 451 -1.06 7.43 -30.77
N GLU A 452 -1.34 8.62 -31.32
CA GLU A 452 -1.81 8.78 -32.69
C GLU A 452 -0.69 8.53 -33.71
N ASN A 453 0.58 8.81 -33.33
CA ASN A 453 1.74 8.60 -34.18
C ASN A 453 2.47 7.29 -33.84
N LYS A 454 1.94 6.19 -34.36
CA LYS A 454 2.43 4.82 -34.05
C LYS A 454 3.77 4.46 -34.68
N ASP A 455 4.25 5.23 -35.66
CA ASP A 455 5.55 4.99 -36.30
C ASP A 455 6.71 5.42 -35.38
N ASN A 456 6.42 6.34 -34.46
CA ASN A 456 7.37 6.85 -33.47
C ASN A 456 7.22 6.14 -32.12
N VAL A 457 8.36 6.01 -31.43
CA VAL A 457 8.43 5.47 -30.06
C VAL A 457 8.89 6.56 -29.11
N TYR A 458 8.13 6.74 -28.01
CA TYR A 458 8.36 7.82 -27.04
C TYR A 458 8.85 7.28 -25.70
N LEU A 459 10.02 7.74 -25.27
CA LEU A 459 10.61 7.46 -23.97
C LEU A 459 10.22 8.57 -22.99
N LEU A 460 9.58 8.20 -21.90
CA LEU A 460 8.93 9.14 -20.98
C LEU A 460 9.74 9.29 -19.70
N ASP A 461 10.03 10.54 -19.34
CA ASP A 461 10.65 10.87 -18.05
C ASP A 461 9.73 10.49 -16.86
N PRO A 462 10.19 9.67 -15.90
CA PRO A 462 9.35 9.21 -14.78
C PRO A 462 8.76 10.34 -13.94
N PHE A 463 9.54 11.40 -13.69
CA PHE A 463 9.10 12.51 -12.86
C PHE A 463 8.05 13.38 -13.55
N SER A 464 8.25 13.69 -14.83
CA SER A 464 7.34 14.49 -15.66
C SER A 464 5.95 13.85 -15.81
N PHE A 465 5.86 12.52 -15.66
CA PHE A 465 4.64 11.73 -15.83
C PHE A 465 4.15 11.05 -14.53
N SER A 466 4.65 11.49 -13.36
CA SER A 466 4.34 10.90 -12.05
C SER A 466 2.85 10.93 -11.65
N ASP A 467 2.05 11.87 -12.18
CA ASP A 467 0.63 12.02 -11.85
C ASP A 467 -0.32 11.32 -12.85
N THR A 468 0.22 10.64 -13.88
CA THR A 468 -0.57 10.12 -15.01
C THR A 468 -1.65 9.14 -14.56
N CYS A 469 -1.41 8.42 -13.46
CA CYS A 469 -2.37 7.48 -12.87
C CYS A 469 -3.74 8.13 -12.54
N SER A 470 -3.76 9.44 -12.24
CA SER A 470 -4.99 10.17 -11.89
C SER A 470 -5.88 10.51 -13.09
N TYR A 471 -5.35 10.40 -14.33
CA TYR A 471 -6.13 10.61 -15.55
C TYR A 471 -7.10 9.47 -15.83
N TYR A 472 -6.73 8.24 -15.46
CA TYR A 472 -7.50 7.05 -15.76
C TYR A 472 -8.46 6.70 -14.63
N THR A 473 -9.71 6.40 -14.99
CA THR A 473 -10.72 5.95 -14.02
C THR A 473 -10.35 4.60 -13.41
N PRO A 474 -10.33 4.44 -12.08
CA PRO A 474 -9.82 3.22 -11.43
C PRO A 474 -10.49 1.89 -11.80
N TYR A 475 -11.79 1.89 -12.13
CA TYR A 475 -12.57 0.67 -12.39
C TYR A 475 -12.40 0.09 -13.79
N ARG A 476 -11.92 0.91 -14.73
CA ARG A 476 -11.80 0.52 -16.12
C ARG A 476 -10.37 0.09 -16.39
N LYS A 477 -10.24 -0.94 -17.21
CA LYS A 477 -8.95 -1.24 -17.85
C LYS A 477 -8.48 0.02 -18.59
N VAL A 478 -7.19 0.34 -18.48
CA VAL A 478 -6.61 1.46 -19.22
C VAL A 478 -6.78 1.24 -20.73
N PRO A 479 -6.92 2.31 -21.53
CA PRO A 479 -7.13 2.18 -22.97
C PRO A 479 -6.04 1.33 -23.66
N SER A 480 -6.38 0.73 -24.80
CA SER A 480 -5.46 -0.12 -25.56
C SER A 480 -4.24 0.60 -26.11
N TYR A 481 -4.31 1.94 -26.24
CA TYR A 481 -3.19 2.76 -26.68
C TYR A 481 -2.13 2.93 -25.57
N TYR A 482 -2.48 2.68 -24.30
CA TYR A 482 -1.56 2.83 -23.18
C TYR A 482 -0.40 1.84 -23.33
N GLN A 483 0.84 2.34 -23.41
CA GLN A 483 2.07 1.59 -23.74
C GLN A 483 2.01 0.93 -25.13
N SER A 484 1.32 1.54 -26.09
CA SER A 484 1.31 1.06 -27.47
C SER A 484 2.56 1.47 -28.25
N ASN A 485 3.05 2.69 -28.01
CA ASN A 485 4.22 3.28 -28.66
C ASN A 485 5.05 4.15 -27.69
N PHE A 486 4.93 3.94 -26.37
CA PHE A 486 5.71 4.66 -25.38
C PHE A 486 6.17 3.78 -24.21
N TYR A 487 7.26 4.20 -23.58
CA TYR A 487 7.95 3.48 -22.51
C TYR A 487 8.40 4.46 -21.40
N PHE A 488 8.22 4.10 -20.13
CA PHE A 488 8.72 4.91 -19.00
C PHE A 488 10.18 4.57 -18.72
N MET A 489 11.04 5.59 -18.63
CA MET A 489 12.49 5.44 -18.46
C MET A 489 12.93 4.99 -17.06
N GLY A 490 11.99 4.50 -16.26
CA GLY A 490 12.17 4.29 -14.84
C GLY A 490 10.99 3.63 -14.16
N GLY A 491 11.06 3.63 -12.84
CA GLY A 491 10.08 3.00 -11.97
C GLY A 491 10.50 1.61 -11.51
N TRP A 492 9.75 1.04 -10.57
CA TRP A 492 10.08 -0.25 -9.97
C TRP A 492 9.87 -1.44 -10.91
N THR A 493 9.16 -1.26 -12.02
CA THR A 493 8.98 -2.30 -13.06
C THR A 493 10.19 -2.44 -13.98
N SER A 494 11.13 -1.49 -13.97
CA SER A 494 12.33 -1.50 -14.80
C SER A 494 13.13 -2.80 -14.67
N GLY A 495 13.57 -3.33 -15.82
CA GLY A 495 14.32 -4.59 -15.88
C GLY A 495 13.46 -5.86 -15.70
N SER A 496 12.17 -5.72 -15.37
CA SER A 496 11.28 -6.89 -15.22
C SER A 496 10.99 -7.59 -16.55
N PRO A 497 10.57 -8.86 -16.53
CA PRO A 497 10.12 -9.58 -17.72
C PRO A 497 8.96 -8.87 -18.46
N LEU A 498 8.16 -8.07 -17.74
CA LEU A 498 7.09 -7.23 -18.30
C LEU A 498 7.69 -6.13 -19.18
N ASN A 499 8.63 -5.36 -18.63
CA ASN A 499 9.30 -4.28 -19.35
C ASN A 499 10.12 -4.81 -20.53
N LYS A 500 10.86 -5.90 -20.35
CA LYS A 500 11.58 -6.58 -21.44
C LYS A 500 10.64 -6.99 -22.59
N SER A 501 9.42 -7.43 -22.27
CA SER A 501 8.42 -7.76 -23.29
C SER A 501 7.88 -6.52 -24.01
N LEU A 502 7.68 -5.43 -23.28
CA LEU A 502 7.27 -4.15 -23.87
C LEU A 502 8.36 -3.57 -24.78
N LEU A 503 9.62 -3.59 -24.35
CA LEU A 503 10.77 -3.12 -25.15
C LEU A 503 10.87 -3.88 -26.47
N ARG A 504 10.82 -5.23 -26.44
CA ARG A 504 10.78 -6.04 -27.67
C ARG A 504 9.63 -5.69 -28.60
N LYS A 505 8.44 -5.43 -28.05
CA LYS A 505 7.27 -5.01 -28.85
C LYS A 505 7.48 -3.64 -29.51
N LEU A 506 8.18 -2.73 -28.82
CA LEU A 506 8.53 -1.40 -29.32
C LEU A 506 9.78 -1.42 -30.22
N GLY A 507 10.41 -2.58 -30.41
CA GLY A 507 11.66 -2.70 -31.17
C GLY A 507 12.84 -2.00 -30.48
N LEU A 508 12.84 -1.94 -29.14
CA LEU A 508 13.90 -1.35 -28.32
C LEU A 508 14.77 -2.45 -27.68
N GLU A 509 16.08 -2.19 -27.59
CA GLU A 509 17.05 -3.05 -26.91
C GLU A 509 17.55 -2.39 -25.62
N ASN A 510 18.20 -1.23 -25.73
CA ASN A 510 18.57 -0.37 -24.61
C ASN A 510 17.99 1.04 -24.84
N PRO A 511 16.98 1.48 -24.05
CA PRO A 511 16.29 2.75 -24.27
C PRO A 511 17.18 3.99 -24.37
N MET A 512 18.24 4.09 -23.56
CA MET A 512 19.14 5.25 -23.62
C MET A 512 19.99 5.26 -24.90
N SER A 513 20.60 4.12 -25.24
CA SER A 513 21.36 3.96 -26.49
C SER A 513 20.49 4.15 -27.74
N ASP A 514 19.28 3.62 -27.73
CA ASP A 514 18.34 3.69 -28.84
C ASP A 514 17.87 5.12 -29.18
N LEU A 515 17.98 6.08 -28.25
CA LEU A 515 17.72 7.50 -28.53
C LEU A 515 18.67 8.07 -29.60
N ILE A 516 19.91 7.57 -29.62
CA ILE A 516 20.97 8.04 -30.50
C ILE A 516 20.86 7.32 -31.85
N HIS A 517 20.72 6.00 -31.82
CA HIS A 517 20.88 5.17 -33.02
C HIS A 517 19.59 5.02 -33.86
N LYS A 518 18.41 5.16 -33.25
CA LYS A 518 17.13 4.95 -33.96
C LYS A 518 16.47 6.27 -34.34
N GLU A 519 16.09 6.41 -35.60
CA GLU A 519 15.51 7.64 -36.14
C GLU A 519 14.09 7.91 -35.60
N ASN A 520 13.33 6.88 -35.28
CA ASN A 520 11.95 7.00 -34.81
C ASN A 520 11.78 7.03 -33.29
N VAL A 521 12.87 7.13 -32.51
CA VAL A 521 12.82 7.18 -31.03
C VAL A 521 13.02 8.62 -30.55
N TYR A 522 12.19 9.03 -29.60
CA TYR A 522 12.15 10.39 -29.03
C TYR A 522 12.06 10.34 -27.51
N TYR A 523 12.60 11.36 -26.83
CA TYR A 523 12.47 11.52 -25.39
C TYR A 523 11.44 12.60 -25.06
N VAL A 524 10.59 12.39 -24.07
CA VAL A 524 9.53 13.32 -23.68
C VAL A 524 9.65 13.70 -22.23
N LYS A 525 9.75 15.01 -21.97
CA LYS A 525 9.94 15.57 -20.63
C LYS A 525 9.19 16.89 -20.48
N ALA A 526 8.77 17.22 -19.26
CA ALA A 526 8.19 18.52 -18.97
C ALA A 526 9.24 19.61 -19.24
N ALA A 527 8.85 20.66 -19.99
CA ALA A 527 9.77 21.69 -20.45
C ALA A 527 10.47 22.45 -19.31
N GLU A 528 9.87 22.46 -18.11
CA GLU A 528 10.41 23.12 -16.91
C GLU A 528 11.66 22.44 -16.32
N PHE A 529 11.94 21.17 -16.67
CA PHE A 529 13.02 20.40 -16.06
C PHE A 529 14.34 20.35 -16.84
N GLY A 530 14.39 20.88 -18.07
CA GLY A 530 15.60 20.83 -18.91
C GLY A 530 16.02 19.40 -19.30
N MET A 531 17.12 19.27 -20.06
CA MET A 531 17.65 17.98 -20.56
C MET A 531 19.16 17.83 -20.32
N GLU A 532 19.75 18.71 -19.49
CA GLU A 532 21.19 18.82 -19.30
C GLU A 532 21.80 17.51 -18.77
N ARG A 533 21.10 16.84 -17.86
CA ARG A 533 21.57 15.60 -17.22
C ARG A 533 21.51 14.40 -18.16
N GLU A 534 20.40 14.24 -18.87
CA GLU A 534 20.25 13.17 -19.86
C GLU A 534 21.22 13.36 -21.02
N LEU A 535 21.41 14.59 -21.51
CA LEU A 535 22.40 14.88 -22.53
C LEU A 535 23.83 14.56 -22.05
N LEU A 536 24.20 15.05 -20.86
CA LEU A 536 25.51 14.79 -20.28
C LEU A 536 25.74 13.28 -20.07
N PHE A 537 24.71 12.54 -19.66
CA PHE A 537 24.80 11.09 -19.50
C PHE A 537 25.13 10.40 -20.82
N LEU A 538 24.44 10.79 -21.90
CA LEU A 538 24.73 10.22 -23.22
C LEU A 538 26.14 10.61 -23.70
N GLN A 539 26.59 11.83 -23.43
CA GLN A 539 27.92 12.30 -23.80
C GLN A 539 29.06 11.63 -23.01
N GLU A 540 28.83 11.32 -21.74
CA GLU A 540 29.81 10.63 -20.88
C GLU A 540 29.91 9.14 -21.18
N ASN A 541 28.78 8.49 -21.52
CA ASN A 541 28.69 7.03 -21.61
C ASN A 541 28.68 6.47 -23.05
N TYR A 542 28.36 7.28 -24.05
CA TYR A 542 28.24 6.85 -25.44
C TYR A 542 29.15 7.65 -26.39
N ASP A 543 28.83 8.92 -26.66
CA ASP A 543 29.59 9.75 -27.60
C ASP A 543 29.51 11.24 -27.23
N ARG A 544 30.67 11.92 -27.19
CA ARG A 544 30.79 13.32 -26.77
C ARG A 544 30.12 14.30 -27.72
N ASP A 545 29.97 13.95 -28.99
CA ASP A 545 29.43 14.84 -30.02
C ASP A 545 27.91 14.73 -30.17
N ILE A 546 27.23 14.07 -29.23
CA ILE A 546 25.77 14.00 -29.20
C ILE A 546 25.17 15.39 -28.95
N GLU A 547 24.27 15.78 -29.84
CA GLU A 547 23.45 16.98 -29.77
C GLU A 547 21.98 16.64 -29.53
N ILE A 548 21.24 17.61 -28.99
CA ILE A 548 19.80 17.50 -28.72
C ILE A 548 19.06 18.66 -29.39
N GLN A 549 17.93 18.34 -30.00
CA GLN A 549 17.00 19.32 -30.55
C GLN A 549 15.57 19.07 -30.07
N VAL A 550 14.81 20.16 -29.91
CA VAL A 550 13.36 20.08 -29.65
C VAL A 550 12.67 19.84 -30.99
N ALA A 551 12.14 18.63 -31.18
CA ALA A 551 11.42 18.26 -32.38
C ALA A 551 9.98 18.81 -32.37
N ASP A 552 9.35 18.86 -31.20
CA ASP A 552 8.01 19.40 -31.01
C ASP A 552 7.75 19.78 -29.53
N SER A 553 6.71 20.55 -29.27
CA SER A 553 6.29 20.98 -27.94
C SER A 553 4.77 20.94 -27.80
N VAL A 554 4.25 20.13 -26.87
CA VAL A 554 2.81 19.93 -26.65
C VAL A 554 2.48 20.06 -25.17
N ASN A 555 1.50 20.91 -24.82
CA ASN A 555 0.97 21.05 -23.46
C ASN A 555 2.01 21.29 -22.35
N GLY A 556 3.13 21.96 -22.65
CA GLY A 556 4.21 22.22 -21.70
C GLY A 556 5.23 21.07 -21.56
N TYR A 557 5.17 20.09 -22.46
CA TYR A 557 6.15 19.03 -22.61
C TYR A 557 6.90 19.22 -23.93
N ASN A 558 8.20 18.94 -23.91
CA ASN A 558 9.03 18.95 -25.09
C ASN A 558 9.30 17.51 -25.52
N ILE A 559 9.30 17.31 -26.84
CA ILE A 559 9.65 16.07 -27.51
C ILE A 559 11.03 16.30 -28.12
N TYR A 560 12.02 15.59 -27.59
CA TYR A 560 13.42 15.75 -27.94
C TYR A 560 13.88 14.66 -28.90
N LYS A 561 14.70 15.06 -29.87
CA LYS A 561 15.46 14.18 -30.74
C LYS A 561 16.94 14.36 -30.46
N PHE A 562 17.64 13.24 -30.32
CA PHE A 562 19.10 13.21 -30.21
C PHE A 562 19.70 12.88 -31.56
N SER A 563 20.88 13.44 -31.82
CA SER A 563 21.70 13.15 -32.99
C SER A 563 23.16 13.04 -32.56
N GLY A 564 23.80 11.93 -32.91
CA GLY A 564 25.25 11.73 -32.80
C GLY A 564 25.75 11.07 -34.09
N ASP A 565 27.07 11.03 -34.28
CA ASP A 565 27.65 10.36 -35.45
C ASP A 565 27.36 8.85 -35.36
N LYS A 566 26.76 8.30 -36.43
CA LYS A 566 26.50 6.86 -36.54
C LYS A 566 27.82 6.18 -36.88
N GLU A 567 28.61 5.76 -35.89
CA GLU A 567 29.70 4.79 -36.13
C GLU A 567 29.14 3.41 -36.50
#